data_AF-A0A1G0NXN5-F1
#
_entry.id   AF-A0A1G0NXN5-F1
#
_cell.length_a   1.000
_cell.length_b   1.000
_cell.length_c   1.000
_cell.angle_alpha   90.00
_cell.angle_beta   90.00
_cell.angle_gamma   90.00
#
_symmetry.space_group_name_H-M   'P 1'
#
loop_
_entity.id
_entity.type
_entity.pdbx_description
1 polymer ?
#
loop_
_entity_poly.entity_id
_entity_poly.type
_entity_poly.pdbx_seq_one_letter_code
_entity_poly.pdbx_strand_id
1 'polypeptide(L)'
;MVRLLLFGGVPLAVAVLILTAIFSGGSSESEVLVNDRPHTIQLDVLNGTGEAKLAQRLTDYLRSRGFDVVEMGNYAGELENTLVIDRTGNREAAVRVAQSLGISEEKVVQKIDKTLYLDASVYIGKDYRTLAPFK
;
A
#
# COMPACT_ATOMS: atom_id res chain seq x y z
N MET A 1 43.93 49.11 30.41
CA MET A 1 44.10 47.92 29.53
C MET A 1 43.95 46.71 30.45
N VAL A 2 43.05 45.74 30.30
CA VAL A 2 42.38 45.12 29.14
C VAL A 2 41.07 44.50 29.67
N ARG A 3 39.89 44.96 29.25
CA ARG A 3 38.96 44.36 28.26
C ARG A 3 38.38 42.97 28.65
N LEU A 4 37.10 43.02 29.03
CA LEU A 4 36.11 41.94 29.17
C LEU A 4 36.03 41.04 27.91
N LEU A 5 35.96 39.71 28.09
CA LEU A 5 35.38 38.72 27.16
C LEU A 5 35.21 37.32 27.83
N LEU A 6 33.93 36.91 28.03
CA LEU A 6 33.25 35.59 27.90
C LEU A 6 33.94 34.29 28.42
N PHE A 7 33.27 33.32 29.06
CA PHE A 7 31.96 32.73 28.81
C PHE A 7 31.31 32.19 30.10
N GLY A 8 29.99 32.32 30.19
CA GLY A 8 29.16 31.87 31.30
C GLY A 8 29.24 30.36 31.50
N GLY A 9 29.70 29.95 32.68
CA GLY A 9 29.57 28.58 33.16
C GLY A 9 28.10 28.25 33.33
N VAL A 10 27.61 27.29 32.57
CA VAL A 10 26.30 26.69 32.81
C VAL A 10 26.30 26.14 34.24
N PRO A 11 25.37 26.56 35.11
CA PRO A 11 25.35 26.12 36.50
C PRO A 11 25.19 24.60 36.55
N LEU A 12 25.98 23.95 37.41
CA LEU A 12 26.10 22.49 37.57
C LEU A 12 24.74 21.76 37.68
N ALA A 13 23.71 22.44 38.19
CA ALA A 13 22.33 21.94 38.26
C ALA A 13 21.69 21.63 36.89
N VAL A 14 22.02 22.41 35.84
CA VAL A 14 21.49 22.20 34.48
C VAL A 14 22.15 20.98 33.84
N ALA A 15 23.44 20.75 34.11
CA ALA A 15 24.15 19.57 33.62
C ALA A 15 23.62 18.26 34.23
N VAL A 16 23.26 18.28 35.52
CA VAL A 16 22.66 17.12 36.20
C VAL A 16 21.25 16.82 35.69
N LEU A 17 20.43 17.84 35.42
CA LEU A 17 19.10 17.66 34.82
C LEU A 17 19.17 17.00 33.44
N ILE A 18 20.12 17.42 32.60
CA ILE A 18 20.34 16.82 31.27
C ILE A 18 20.84 15.38 31.41
N LEU A 19 21.75 15.09 32.35
CA LEU A 19 22.25 13.73 32.58
C LEU A 19 21.14 12.80 33.09
N THR A 20 20.29 13.26 34.03
CA THR A 20 19.11 12.49 34.46
C THR A 20 18.09 12.33 33.35
N ALA A 21 17.88 13.33 32.48
CA ALA A 21 16.97 13.20 31.34
C ALA A 21 17.46 12.20 30.30
N ILE A 22 18.77 12.09 30.06
CA ILE A 22 19.36 11.12 29.13
C ILE A 22 19.38 9.71 29.73
N PHE A 23 19.62 9.58 31.05
CA PHE A 23 19.65 8.27 31.72
C PHE A 23 18.24 7.75 32.09
N SER A 24 17.25 8.63 32.20
CA SER A 24 15.85 8.29 32.51
C SER A 24 14.92 8.37 31.29
N GLY A 25 15.39 8.94 30.17
CA GLY A 25 14.60 9.18 28.97
C GLY A 25 15.36 8.69 27.74
N GLY A 26 14.98 7.51 27.27
CA GLY A 26 15.51 6.98 26.01
C GLY A 26 15.70 5.47 25.95
N SER A 27 14.96 4.68 26.73
CA SER A 27 14.54 3.39 26.17
C SER A 27 13.60 3.74 25.02
N SER A 28 14.16 3.76 23.81
CA SER A 28 13.38 3.66 22.58
C SER A 28 12.66 2.31 22.63
N GLU A 29 11.56 2.26 23.40
CA GLU A 29 10.46 1.37 23.12
C GLU A 29 10.05 1.76 21.71
N SER A 30 10.53 0.99 20.73
CA SER A 30 9.93 0.97 19.42
C SER A 30 8.45 0.75 19.68
N GLU A 31 7.65 1.81 19.59
CA GLU A 31 6.21 1.67 19.43
C GLU A 31 6.07 0.84 18.16
N VAL A 32 5.93 -0.47 18.34
CA VAL A 32 5.24 -1.30 17.38
C VAL A 32 3.85 -0.71 17.38
N LEU A 33 3.63 0.26 16.50
CA LEU A 33 2.31 0.66 16.08
C LEU A 33 1.71 -0.60 15.45
N VAL A 34 1.19 -1.49 16.29
CA VAL A 34 0.21 -2.48 15.87
C VAL A 34 -0.95 -1.62 15.42
N ASN A 35 -0.92 -1.25 14.15
CA ASN A 35 -2.01 -0.57 13.51
C ASN A 35 -3.14 -1.60 13.47
N ASP A 36 -3.91 -1.68 14.56
CA ASP A 36 -5.05 -2.58 14.76
C ASP A 36 -6.24 -2.20 13.85
N ARG A 37 -5.99 -1.31 12.89
CA ARG A 37 -6.90 -1.04 11.78
C ARG A 37 -6.75 -2.18 10.78
N PRO A 38 -7.86 -2.80 10.35
CA PRO A 38 -7.79 -3.79 9.29
C PRO A 38 -7.11 -3.15 8.07
N HIS A 39 -6.02 -3.77 7.61
CA HIS A 39 -5.32 -3.34 6.40
C HIS A 39 -6.25 -3.53 5.20
N THR A 40 -6.71 -2.41 4.62
CA THR A 40 -7.49 -2.44 3.40
C THR A 40 -6.58 -2.77 2.23
N ILE A 41 -6.97 -3.76 1.42
CA ILE A 41 -6.19 -4.15 0.24
C ILE A 41 -6.19 -2.98 -0.76
N GLN A 42 -5.01 -2.44 -1.03
CA GLN A 42 -4.77 -1.38 -2.01
C GLN A 42 -4.39 -1.96 -3.36
N LEU A 43 -5.04 -1.51 -4.44
CA LEU A 43 -4.73 -1.97 -5.79
C LEU A 43 -4.97 -0.93 -6.89
N ASP A 44 -4.42 -1.19 -8.07
CA ASP A 44 -4.77 -0.51 -9.31
C ASP A 44 -5.56 -1.42 -10.26
N VAL A 45 -6.28 -0.79 -11.19
CA VAL A 45 -7.07 -1.47 -12.22
C VAL A 45 -6.65 -1.01 -13.60
N LEU A 46 -6.16 -1.93 -14.43
CA LEU A 46 -5.60 -1.65 -15.75
C LEU A 46 -6.39 -2.38 -16.84
N ASN A 47 -6.97 -1.63 -17.78
CA ASN A 47 -7.76 -2.17 -18.88
C ASN A 47 -6.88 -2.59 -20.07
N GLY A 48 -6.85 -3.88 -20.41
CA GLY A 48 -6.12 -4.43 -21.56
C GLY A 48 -6.99 -4.83 -22.75
N THR A 49 -8.22 -4.31 -22.87
CA THR A 49 -9.22 -4.79 -23.87
C THR A 49 -9.63 -3.76 -24.94
N GLY A 50 -9.18 -2.50 -24.82
CA GLY A 50 -9.61 -1.41 -25.70
C GLY A 50 -11.05 -0.92 -25.49
N GLU A 51 -11.86 -1.64 -24.71
CA GLU A 51 -13.25 -1.28 -24.42
C GLU A 51 -13.33 -0.10 -23.45
N ALA A 52 -14.15 0.89 -23.78
CA ALA A 52 -14.27 2.09 -22.96
C ALA A 52 -14.91 1.79 -21.59
N LYS A 53 -14.44 2.50 -20.56
CA LYS A 53 -15.01 2.51 -19.20
C LYS A 53 -14.96 1.18 -18.42
N LEU A 54 -14.28 0.14 -18.91
CA LEU A 54 -14.15 -1.11 -18.14
C LEU A 54 -13.39 -0.93 -16.83
N ALA A 55 -12.25 -0.24 -16.84
CA ALA A 55 -11.48 0.03 -15.62
C ALA A 55 -12.32 0.81 -14.59
N GLN A 56 -13.10 1.79 -15.04
CA GLN A 56 -14.00 2.56 -14.19
C GLN A 56 -15.08 1.68 -13.54
N ARG A 57 -15.80 0.89 -14.35
CA ARG A 57 -16.85 0.00 -13.83
C ARG A 57 -16.31 -1.04 -12.85
N LEU A 58 -15.13 -1.60 -13.13
CA LEU A 58 -14.48 -2.56 -12.25
C LEU A 58 -14.00 -1.90 -10.95
N THR A 59 -13.49 -0.68 -11.05
CA THR A 59 -13.10 0.15 -9.90
C THR A 59 -14.28 0.40 -8.97
N ASP A 60 -15.42 0.83 -9.51
CA ASP A 60 -16.63 1.10 -8.73
C ASP A 60 -17.11 -0.18 -8.02
N TYR A 61 -17.09 -1.32 -8.73
CA TYR A 61 -17.41 -2.62 -8.15
C TYR A 61 -16.48 -3.01 -7.00
N LEU A 62 -15.17 -2.93 -7.18
CA LEU A 62 -14.18 -3.29 -6.16
C LEU A 62 -14.28 -2.38 -4.94
N ARG A 63 -14.45 -1.06 -5.13
CA ARG A 63 -14.66 -0.12 -4.03
C ARG A 63 -15.93 -0.45 -3.23
N SER A 64 -17.02 -0.82 -3.90
CA SER A 64 -18.25 -1.27 -3.22
C SER A 64 -18.07 -2.55 -2.36
N ARG A 65 -16.99 -3.30 -2.59
CA ARG A 65 -16.62 -4.52 -1.85
C ARG A 65 -15.58 -4.26 -0.75
N GLY A 66 -15.20 -3.01 -0.52
CA GLY A 66 -14.24 -2.62 0.52
C GLY A 66 -12.77 -2.74 0.11
N PHE A 67 -12.48 -2.80 -1.19
CA PHE A 67 -11.12 -2.64 -1.69
C PHE A 67 -10.79 -1.16 -1.91
N ASP A 68 -9.53 -0.78 -1.68
CA ASP A 68 -9.05 0.57 -1.95
C ASP A 68 -8.37 0.60 -3.32
N VAL A 69 -9.14 0.96 -4.34
CA VAL A 69 -8.57 1.15 -5.69
C VAL A 69 -7.93 2.52 -5.75
N VAL A 70 -6.60 2.57 -5.76
CA VAL A 70 -5.80 3.81 -5.72
C VAL A 70 -5.79 4.48 -7.09
N GLU A 71 -5.64 3.70 -8.16
CA GLU A 71 -5.56 4.20 -9.53
C GLU A 71 -6.31 3.28 -10.51
N MET A 72 -6.79 3.88 -11.61
CA MET A 72 -7.31 3.14 -12.75
C MET A 72 -6.74 3.68 -14.05
N GLY A 73 -6.45 2.80 -15.01
CA GLY A 73 -5.82 3.17 -16.26
C GLY A 73 -5.99 2.13 -17.37
N ASN A 74 -5.20 2.30 -18.43
CA ASN A 74 -5.13 1.35 -19.54
C ASN A 74 -3.78 0.63 -19.52
N TYR A 75 -3.81 -0.66 -19.84
CA TYR A 75 -2.63 -1.44 -20.14
C TYR A 75 -2.43 -1.48 -21.65
N ALA A 76 -1.21 -1.19 -22.12
CA ALA A 76 -0.91 -1.15 -23.54
C ALA A 76 -0.87 -2.55 -24.20
N GLY A 77 -0.75 -3.62 -23.40
CA GLY A 77 -0.75 -4.99 -23.92
C GLY A 77 -2.15 -5.59 -23.99
N GLU A 78 -2.30 -6.60 -24.83
CA GLU A 78 -3.50 -7.43 -24.87
C GLU A 78 -3.36 -8.64 -23.96
N LEU A 79 -4.45 -9.01 -23.28
CA LEU A 79 -4.53 -10.17 -22.41
C LEU A 79 -5.78 -10.98 -22.76
N GLU A 80 -5.60 -12.27 -23.04
CA GLU A 80 -6.75 -13.16 -23.26
C GLU A 80 -7.55 -13.37 -21.98
N ASN A 81 -6.88 -13.39 -20.83
CA ASN A 81 -7.50 -13.65 -19.54
C ASN A 81 -7.18 -12.53 -18.54
N THR A 82 -8.14 -12.23 -17.67
CA THR A 82 -7.98 -11.30 -16.57
C THR A 82 -7.03 -11.89 -15.54
N LEU A 83 -6.11 -11.07 -15.04
CA LEU A 83 -5.08 -11.47 -14.08
C LEU A 83 -5.11 -10.56 -12.85
N VAL A 84 -4.77 -11.13 -11.71
CA VAL A 84 -4.45 -10.37 -10.49
C VAL A 84 -2.98 -10.58 -10.19
N ILE A 85 -2.24 -9.49 -10.04
CA ILE A 85 -0.82 -9.51 -9.74
C ILE A 85 -0.63 -9.21 -8.25
N ASP A 86 0.00 -10.11 -7.50
CA ASP A 86 0.46 -9.84 -6.14
C ASP A 86 1.76 -9.02 -6.18
N ARG A 87 1.75 -7.84 -5.56
CA ARG A 87 2.85 -6.87 -5.56
C ARG A 87 3.69 -6.89 -4.28
N THR A 88 3.20 -7.51 -3.21
CA THR A 88 3.84 -7.48 -1.89
C THR A 88 4.43 -8.83 -1.47
N GLY A 89 4.00 -9.91 -2.11
CA GLY A 89 4.23 -11.29 -1.69
C GLY A 89 3.14 -11.82 -0.76
N ASN A 90 2.11 -11.01 -0.48
CA ASN A 90 0.93 -11.43 0.26
C ASN A 90 -0.10 -12.00 -0.73
N ARG A 91 0.13 -13.24 -1.16
CA ARG A 91 -0.74 -13.92 -2.13
C ARG A 91 -2.21 -13.98 -1.68
N GLU A 92 -2.48 -14.07 -0.38
CA GLU A 92 -3.84 -14.11 0.15
C GLU A 92 -4.63 -12.84 -0.18
N ALA A 93 -4.00 -11.66 -0.12
CA ALA A 93 -4.63 -10.40 -0.52
C ALA A 93 -5.04 -10.43 -2.00
N ALA A 94 -4.15 -10.87 -2.89
CA ALA A 94 -4.44 -10.98 -4.32
C ALA A 94 -5.51 -12.05 -4.62
N VAL A 95 -5.52 -13.16 -3.87
CA VAL A 95 -6.57 -14.19 -3.96
C VAL A 95 -7.94 -13.62 -3.57
N ARG A 96 -8.03 -12.83 -2.51
CA ARG A 96 -9.28 -12.16 -2.14
C ARG A 96 -9.81 -11.25 -3.25
N VAL A 97 -8.92 -10.55 -3.95
CA VAL A 97 -9.30 -9.76 -5.14
C VAL A 97 -9.84 -10.69 -6.24
N ALA A 98 -9.14 -11.77 -6.60
CA ALA A 98 -9.59 -12.72 -7.62
C ALA A 98 -10.96 -13.35 -7.30
N GLN A 99 -11.16 -13.76 -6.05
CA GLN A 99 -12.45 -14.30 -5.57
C GLN A 99 -13.58 -13.28 -5.72
N SER A 100 -13.32 -12.00 -5.40
CA SER A 100 -14.32 -10.93 -5.56
C SER A 100 -14.73 -10.71 -7.03
N LEU A 101 -13.82 -10.98 -7.96
CA LEU A 101 -14.04 -10.90 -9.40
C LEU A 101 -14.71 -12.16 -9.97
N GLY A 102 -14.74 -13.26 -9.20
CA GLY A 102 -15.30 -14.54 -9.62
C GLY A 102 -14.40 -15.32 -10.58
N ILE A 103 -13.07 -15.14 -10.49
CA ILE A 103 -12.08 -15.88 -11.28
C ILE A 103 -11.23 -16.81 -10.38
N SER A 104 -10.65 -17.84 -10.99
CA SER A 104 -9.81 -18.83 -10.28
C SER A 104 -8.56 -18.20 -9.68
N GLU A 105 -8.11 -18.72 -8.53
CA GLU A 105 -6.86 -18.34 -7.88
C GLU A 105 -5.62 -18.64 -8.76
N GLU A 106 -5.75 -19.52 -9.76
CA GLU A 106 -4.74 -19.76 -10.78
C GLU A 106 -4.46 -18.51 -11.65
N LYS A 107 -5.40 -17.56 -11.70
CA LYS A 107 -5.22 -16.25 -12.36
C LYS A 107 -4.44 -15.25 -11.49
N VAL A 108 -4.01 -15.66 -10.29
CA VAL A 108 -3.17 -14.84 -9.41
C VAL A 108 -1.69 -15.14 -9.69
N VAL A 109 -0.97 -14.13 -10.15
CA VAL A 109 0.46 -14.19 -10.46
C VAL A 109 1.23 -13.32 -9.47
N GLN A 110 2.32 -13.84 -8.90
CA GLN A 110 3.16 -13.03 -8.00
C GLN A 110 4.24 -12.29 -8.81
N LYS A 111 4.29 -10.97 -8.66
CA LYS A 111 5.35 -10.11 -9.20
C LYS A 111 5.60 -8.97 -8.22
N ILE A 112 6.49 -9.23 -7.27
CA ILE A 112 6.77 -8.31 -6.17
C ILE A 112 7.39 -7.02 -6.70
N ASP A 113 6.76 -5.91 -6.36
CA ASP A 113 7.25 -4.56 -6.61
C ASP A 113 6.68 -3.61 -5.54
N LYS A 114 7.41 -3.52 -4.42
CA LYS A 114 6.99 -2.71 -3.27
C LYS A 114 7.09 -1.21 -3.52
N THR A 115 7.73 -0.78 -4.61
CA THR A 115 7.85 0.64 -4.96
C THR A 115 6.53 1.25 -5.43
N LEU A 116 5.57 0.40 -5.82
CA LEU A 116 4.23 0.81 -6.23
C LEU A 116 3.32 1.15 -5.04
N TYR A 117 3.67 0.73 -3.82
CA TYR A 117 2.83 0.87 -2.62
C TYR A 117 1.41 0.29 -2.80
N LEU A 118 1.27 -0.75 -3.63
CA LEU A 118 0.04 -1.51 -3.83
C LEU A 118 0.21 -2.93 -3.30
N ASP A 119 -0.87 -3.53 -2.82
CA ASP A 119 -0.93 -4.96 -2.50
C ASP A 119 -1.09 -5.80 -3.77
N ALA A 120 -1.90 -5.31 -4.71
CA ALA A 120 -2.19 -6.02 -5.94
C ALA A 120 -2.37 -5.09 -7.15
N SER A 121 -2.39 -5.68 -8.35
CA SER A 121 -2.84 -5.04 -9.59
C SER A 121 -3.82 -5.92 -10.33
N VAL A 122 -4.92 -5.36 -10.85
CA VAL A 122 -5.86 -6.10 -11.69
C VAL A 122 -5.67 -5.70 -13.14
N TYR A 123 -5.37 -6.66 -14.01
CA TYR A 123 -5.29 -6.47 -15.45
C TYR A 123 -6.49 -7.12 -16.11
N ILE A 124 -7.36 -6.31 -16.73
CA ILE A 124 -8.59 -6.77 -17.38
C ILE A 124 -8.25 -7.37 -18.75
N GLY A 125 -8.61 -8.63 -18.95
CA GLY A 125 -8.45 -9.36 -20.22
C GLY A 125 -9.74 -9.45 -21.04
N LYS A 126 -9.65 -10.05 -22.23
CA LYS A 126 -10.77 -10.23 -23.17
C LYS A 126 -11.91 -11.07 -22.58
N ASP A 127 -11.63 -11.87 -21.56
CA ASP A 127 -12.61 -12.60 -20.76
C ASP A 127 -13.44 -11.72 -19.80
N TYR A 128 -13.34 -10.38 -19.84
CA TYR A 128 -13.99 -9.48 -18.88
C TYR A 128 -15.49 -9.74 -18.68
N ARG A 129 -16.20 -10.21 -19.72
CA ARG A 129 -17.64 -10.55 -19.65
C ARG A 129 -17.94 -11.70 -18.67
N THR A 130 -16.91 -12.43 -18.24
CA THR A 130 -17.00 -13.50 -17.25
C THR A 130 -16.73 -13.02 -15.82
N LEU A 131 -16.37 -11.75 -15.61
CA LEU A 131 -16.16 -11.20 -14.27
C LEU A 131 -17.51 -10.79 -13.65
N ALA A 132 -17.60 -10.91 -12.32
CA ALA A 132 -18.81 -10.62 -11.55
C ALA A 132 -19.56 -9.30 -11.91
N PRO A 133 -18.92 -8.14 -12.10
CA PRO A 133 -19.63 -6.88 -12.44
C PRO A 133 -20.09 -6.73 -13.90
N PHE A 134 -19.71 -7.68 -14.76
CA PHE A 134 -19.99 -7.64 -16.21
C PHE A 134 -20.84 -8.81 -16.71
N LYS A 135 -21.14 -9.78 -15.82
CA LYS A 135 -22.15 -10.80 -16.05
C LYS A 135 -23.57 -10.21 -16.06
#